data_AF-A0A929FYH9-F1
#
_entry.id   AF-A0A929FYH9-F1
#
_cell.length_a   1.000
_cell.length_b   1.000
_cell.length_c   1.000
_cell.angle_alpha   90.00
_cell.angle_beta   90.00
_cell.angle_gamma   90.00
#
_symmetry.space_group_name_H-M   'P 1'
#
loop_
_entity.id
_entity.type
_entity.pdbx_description
1 polymer ?
#
loop_
_entity_poly.entity_id
_entity_poly.type
_entity_poly.pdbx_seq_one_letter_code
_entity_poly.pdbx_strand_id
1 'polypeptide(L)'
;MTNPSQDESVPPEEPPAVVFGRIGDVPLEALDKLIESTEAVYGDLNRVLGHPYWGDLVYHQGAAMRALREARTALDGLRAESAGARNTELGVTVATAVVDGTRHYAHSAEDKAALVDLVLRPRKPGAAHLYVWDRPHEDPEAPGPYEQLRIVTDADSEAGALNFTQETEDGELHSWHTLSAEPLADPPSLAFDAGSALKFPRSSVLGFRELRAGLDEFTRTGQRPECLGWQQARWGEP
;
A
#
# COMPACT_ATOMS: atom_id res chain seq x y z
N MET A 1 12.40 -60.12 23.67
CA MET A 1 12.62 -59.54 22.33
C MET A 1 11.99 -58.17 22.36
N THR A 2 12.82 -57.16 22.51
CA THR A 2 12.42 -55.77 22.79
C THR A 2 12.37 -55.03 21.46
N ASN A 3 11.24 -54.39 21.17
CA ASN A 3 11.04 -53.60 19.96
C ASN A 3 11.98 -52.38 19.99
N PRO A 4 12.84 -52.14 18.98
CA PRO A 4 13.66 -50.95 18.97
C PRO A 4 12.76 -49.75 18.68
N SER A 5 12.82 -48.78 19.59
CA SER A 5 12.27 -47.45 19.51
C SER A 5 12.50 -46.82 18.12
N GLN A 6 11.41 -46.59 17.39
CA GLN A 6 11.38 -45.56 16.36
C GLN A 6 11.52 -44.21 17.05
N ASP A 7 12.75 -43.72 17.11
CA ASP A 7 13.05 -42.31 17.31
C ASP A 7 12.65 -41.58 16.01
N GLU A 8 11.35 -41.38 15.80
CA GLU A 8 10.86 -40.41 14.82
C GLU A 8 11.00 -39.02 15.44
N SER A 9 12.23 -38.53 15.50
CA SER A 9 12.48 -37.11 15.69
C SER A 9 11.93 -36.38 14.44
N VAL A 10 10.66 -36.02 14.46
CA VAL A 10 10.09 -35.05 13.53
C VAL A 10 11.01 -33.82 13.60
N PRO A 11 11.64 -33.39 12.49
CA PRO A 11 12.44 -32.17 12.49
C PRO A 11 11.56 -31.05 13.04
N PRO A 12 12.07 -30.14 13.89
CA PRO A 12 11.26 -29.03 14.37
C PRO A 12 10.68 -28.30 13.15
N GLU A 13 9.36 -28.18 13.10
CA GLU A 13 8.69 -27.46 12.02
C GLU A 13 9.28 -26.06 11.95
N GLU A 14 9.74 -25.69 10.76
CA GLU A 14 10.36 -24.40 10.54
C GLU A 14 9.32 -23.29 10.76
N PRO A 15 9.65 -22.19 11.48
CA PRO A 15 8.69 -21.14 11.75
C PRO A 15 8.08 -20.59 10.45
N PRO A 16 6.76 -20.35 10.37
CA PRO A 16 6.11 -19.89 9.15
C PRO A 16 6.75 -18.62 8.58
N ALA A 17 7.17 -17.66 9.42
CA ALA A 17 7.86 -16.44 9.01
C ALA A 17 9.14 -16.70 8.21
N VAL A 18 9.86 -17.79 8.50
CA VAL A 18 11.07 -18.19 7.77
C VAL A 18 10.70 -18.78 6.42
N VAL A 19 9.65 -19.60 6.36
CA VAL A 19 9.11 -20.15 5.11
C VAL A 19 8.66 -19.03 4.18
N PHE A 20 7.84 -18.10 4.70
CA PHE A 20 7.35 -16.94 3.96
C PHE A 20 8.48 -16.02 3.49
N GLY A 21 9.52 -15.82 4.32
CA GLY A 21 10.72 -15.07 3.94
C GLY A 21 11.38 -15.63 2.68
N ARG A 22 11.59 -16.96 2.62
CA ARG A 22 12.19 -17.61 1.44
C ARG A 22 11.34 -17.48 0.18
N ILE A 23 10.01 -17.51 0.31
CA ILE A 23 9.12 -17.27 -0.83
C ILE A 23 9.23 -15.82 -1.29
N GLY A 24 9.27 -14.86 -0.36
CA GLY A 24 9.51 -13.45 -0.64
C GLY A 24 10.85 -13.16 -1.33
N ASP A 25 11.87 -14.00 -1.12
CA ASP A 25 13.20 -13.85 -1.72
C ASP A 25 13.35 -14.43 -3.14
N VAL A 26 12.30 -15.05 -3.71
CA VAL A 26 12.37 -15.60 -5.07
C VAL A 26 12.58 -14.47 -6.10
N PRO A 27 13.63 -14.51 -6.94
CA PRO A 27 13.99 -13.40 -7.82
C PRO A 27 13.08 -13.32 -9.05
N LEU A 28 12.24 -12.29 -9.11
CA LEU A 28 11.39 -12.01 -10.29
C LEU A 28 12.23 -11.59 -11.51
N GLU A 29 13.41 -11.00 -11.29
CA GLU A 29 14.29 -10.51 -12.35
C GLU A 29 14.80 -11.66 -13.23
N ALA A 30 14.87 -12.87 -12.69
CA ALA A 30 15.23 -14.06 -13.48
C ALA A 30 14.12 -14.42 -14.47
N LEU A 31 12.86 -14.25 -14.07
CA LEU A 31 11.69 -14.52 -14.91
C LEU A 31 11.46 -13.39 -15.92
N ASP A 32 11.68 -12.14 -15.52
CA ASP A 32 11.65 -11.00 -16.43
C ASP A 32 12.71 -11.16 -17.55
N LYS A 33 13.95 -11.55 -17.21
CA LYS A 33 14.98 -11.89 -18.20
C LYS A 33 14.60 -13.03 -19.12
N LEU A 34 13.89 -14.05 -18.60
CA LEU A 34 13.41 -15.16 -19.42
C LEU A 34 12.34 -14.70 -20.41
N ILE A 35 11.41 -13.85 -19.97
CA ILE A 35 10.40 -13.21 -20.83
C ILE A 35 11.09 -12.39 -21.92
N GLU A 36 12.00 -11.48 -21.56
CA GLU A 36 12.75 -10.64 -22.51
C GLU A 36 13.54 -11.48 -23.52
N SER A 37 14.25 -12.51 -23.06
CA SER A 37 15.03 -13.39 -23.92
C SER A 37 14.13 -14.16 -24.89
N THR A 38 12.97 -14.61 -24.41
CA THR A 38 11.98 -15.33 -25.23
C THR A 38 11.36 -14.40 -26.28
N GLU A 39 11.01 -13.17 -25.91
CA GLU A 39 10.53 -12.14 -26.85
C GLU A 39 11.56 -11.81 -27.92
N ALA A 40 12.84 -11.67 -27.55
CA ALA A 40 13.92 -11.38 -28.48
C ALA A 40 14.08 -12.49 -29.54
N VAL A 41 14.07 -13.76 -29.12
CA VAL A 41 14.15 -14.92 -30.03
C VAL A 41 12.98 -14.93 -31.00
N TYR A 42 11.76 -14.63 -30.53
CA TYR A 42 10.59 -14.57 -31.38
C TYR A 42 10.50 -13.32 -32.27
N GLY A 43 11.13 -12.21 -31.87
CA GLY A 43 11.23 -11.00 -32.69
C GLY A 43 11.93 -11.26 -34.03
N ASP A 44 12.94 -12.14 -34.02
CA ASP A 44 13.64 -12.56 -35.24
C ASP A 44 12.80 -13.52 -36.10
N LEU A 45 11.95 -14.33 -35.47
CA LEU A 45 11.03 -15.22 -36.14
C LEU A 45 10.02 -14.45 -37.00
N ASN A 46 9.59 -13.25 -36.62
CA ASN A 46 8.71 -12.38 -37.43
C ASN A 46 9.26 -12.03 -38.83
N ARG A 47 10.53 -12.34 -39.14
CA ARG A 47 11.15 -12.17 -40.46
C ARG A 47 10.91 -13.33 -41.45
N VAL A 48 10.32 -14.45 -41.02
CA VAL A 48 10.12 -15.66 -41.86
C VAL A 48 8.68 -15.78 -42.41
N LEU A 49 8.00 -14.63 -42.56
CA LEU A 49 6.64 -14.51 -43.12
C LEU A 49 6.51 -15.27 -44.46
N GLY A 50 5.55 -16.19 -44.55
CA GLY A 50 5.22 -16.93 -45.78
C GLY A 50 5.49 -18.44 -45.74
N HIS A 51 6.05 -18.98 -44.65
CA HIS A 51 6.20 -20.43 -44.48
C HIS A 51 4.87 -21.13 -44.12
N PRO A 52 4.57 -22.35 -44.61
CA PRO A 52 3.34 -23.07 -44.28
C PRO A 52 3.07 -23.30 -42.78
N TYR A 53 4.13 -23.44 -41.97
CA TYR A 53 4.04 -23.60 -40.51
C TYR A 53 4.04 -22.29 -39.72
N TRP A 54 3.99 -21.14 -40.41
CA TRP A 54 4.07 -19.83 -39.78
C TRP A 54 2.97 -19.59 -38.74
N GLY A 55 1.73 -19.94 -39.09
CA GLY A 55 0.58 -19.76 -38.21
C GLY A 55 0.70 -20.54 -36.89
N ASP A 56 1.11 -21.81 -36.98
CA ASP A 56 1.30 -22.68 -35.81
C ASP A 56 2.40 -22.15 -34.89
N LEU A 57 3.49 -21.64 -35.48
CA LEU A 57 4.62 -21.08 -34.76
C LEU A 57 4.26 -19.81 -33.99
N VAL A 58 3.50 -18.89 -34.61
CA VAL A 58 2.98 -17.67 -33.96
C VAL A 58 1.97 -18.03 -32.86
N TYR A 59 1.14 -19.05 -33.06
CA TYR A 59 0.21 -19.53 -32.04
C TYR A 59 0.95 -20.05 -30.79
N HIS A 60 1.93 -20.95 -30.98
CA HIS A 60 2.71 -21.50 -29.88
C HIS A 60 3.55 -20.44 -29.16
N GLN A 61 4.10 -19.47 -29.90
CA GLN A 61 4.73 -18.29 -29.33
C GLN A 61 3.76 -17.54 -28.41
N GLY A 62 2.56 -17.20 -28.90
CA GLY A 62 1.56 -16.47 -28.12
C GLY A 62 1.18 -17.21 -26.84
N ALA A 63 1.04 -18.54 -26.91
CA ALA A 63 0.75 -19.38 -25.76
C ALA A 63 1.91 -19.39 -24.73
N ALA A 64 3.15 -19.57 -25.18
CA ALA A 64 4.33 -19.56 -24.31
C ALA A 64 4.53 -18.21 -23.62
N MET A 65 4.41 -17.12 -24.37
CA MET A 65 4.52 -15.76 -23.83
C MET A 65 3.44 -15.45 -22.81
N ARG A 66 2.20 -15.91 -23.06
CA ARG A 66 1.11 -15.77 -22.10
C ARG A 66 1.40 -16.53 -20.81
N ALA A 67 1.81 -17.80 -20.92
CA ALA A 67 2.11 -18.63 -19.75
C ALA A 67 3.25 -18.05 -18.90
N LEU A 68 4.31 -17.52 -19.52
CA LEU A 68 5.40 -16.87 -18.79
C LEU A 68 4.95 -15.62 -18.04
N ARG A 69 4.11 -14.78 -18.66
CA ARG A 69 3.56 -13.57 -18.03
C ARG A 69 2.60 -13.93 -16.89
N GLU A 70 1.73 -14.92 -17.10
CA GLU A 70 0.84 -15.43 -16.05
C GLU A 70 1.63 -15.99 -14.86
N ALA A 71 2.68 -16.78 -15.11
CA ALA A 71 3.56 -17.29 -14.07
C ALA A 71 4.27 -16.16 -13.30
N ARG A 72 4.67 -15.09 -14.01
CA ARG A 72 5.29 -13.91 -13.40
C ARG A 72 4.32 -13.17 -12.50
N THR A 73 3.09 -12.94 -12.96
CA THR A 73 2.03 -12.32 -12.14
C THR A 73 1.71 -13.19 -10.92
N ALA A 74 1.58 -14.50 -11.08
CA ALA A 74 1.28 -15.41 -9.98
C ALA A 74 2.41 -15.43 -8.93
N LEU A 75 3.67 -15.46 -9.37
CA LEU A 75 4.82 -15.43 -8.47
C LEU A 75 4.92 -14.10 -7.71
N ASP A 76 4.65 -12.98 -8.38
CA ASP A 76 4.64 -11.66 -7.74
C ASP A 76 3.55 -11.55 -6.67
N GLY A 77 2.32 -12.01 -7.00
CA GLY A 77 1.23 -12.10 -6.03
C GLY A 77 1.61 -12.97 -4.83
N LEU A 78 2.19 -14.14 -5.06
CA LEU A 78 2.65 -15.05 -4.00
C LEU A 78 3.74 -14.43 -3.12
N ARG A 79 4.68 -13.66 -3.70
CA ARG A 79 5.71 -12.92 -2.93
C ARG A 79 5.07 -11.86 -2.05
N ALA A 80 4.13 -11.09 -2.58
CA ALA A 80 3.41 -10.05 -1.84
C ALA A 80 2.60 -10.67 -0.67
N GLU A 81 1.88 -11.77 -0.93
CA GLU A 81 1.15 -12.50 0.11
C GLU A 81 2.06 -13.07 1.19
N SER A 82 3.21 -13.65 0.79
CA SER A 82 4.18 -14.18 1.74
C SER A 82 4.79 -13.08 2.60
N ALA A 83 5.11 -11.92 2.00
CA ALA A 83 5.59 -10.77 2.75
C ALA A 83 4.55 -10.27 3.77
N GLY A 84 3.28 -10.17 3.37
CA GLY A 84 2.18 -9.79 4.25
C GLY A 84 1.96 -10.80 5.39
N ALA A 85 1.95 -12.10 5.08
CA ALA A 85 1.81 -13.17 6.07
C ALA A 85 2.94 -13.15 7.10
N ARG A 86 4.20 -13.01 6.65
CA ARG A 86 5.36 -12.85 7.52
C ARG A 86 5.24 -11.63 8.42
N ASN A 87 4.85 -10.49 7.87
CA ASN A 87 4.74 -9.24 8.64
C ASN A 87 3.60 -9.32 9.67
N THR A 88 2.47 -9.93 9.30
CA THR A 88 1.35 -10.21 10.22
C THR A 88 1.81 -11.08 11.40
N GLU A 89 2.55 -12.15 11.13
CA GLU A 89 3.11 -13.01 12.17
C GLU A 89 4.07 -12.27 13.12
N LEU A 90 4.84 -11.32 12.58
CA LEU A 90 5.78 -10.51 13.35
C LEU A 90 5.15 -9.26 13.98
N GLY A 91 3.88 -8.97 13.73
CA GLY A 91 3.22 -7.73 14.14
C GLY A 91 3.81 -6.47 13.52
N VAL A 92 4.41 -6.58 12.33
CA VAL A 92 5.05 -5.50 11.59
C VAL A 92 4.04 -4.93 10.57
N THR A 93 3.99 -3.60 10.47
CA THR A 93 3.20 -2.90 9.46
C THR A 93 4.05 -1.99 8.60
N VAL A 94 3.68 -1.86 7.34
CA VAL A 94 4.28 -0.94 6.36
C VAL A 94 3.34 0.24 6.17
N ALA A 95 3.86 1.46 6.31
CA ALA A 95 3.12 2.67 5.98
C ALA A 95 3.42 3.07 4.53
N THR A 96 2.37 3.35 3.75
CA THR A 96 2.47 3.81 2.36
C THR A 96 1.84 5.19 2.25
N ALA A 97 2.62 6.20 1.87
CA ALA A 97 2.08 7.53 1.56
C ALA A 97 2.05 7.77 0.05
N VAL A 98 0.97 8.38 -0.45
CA VAL A 98 0.89 8.97 -1.78
C VAL A 98 0.99 10.48 -1.60
N VAL A 99 2.10 11.07 -2.05
CA VAL A 99 2.36 12.51 -1.96
C VAL A 99 2.76 12.99 -3.35
N ASP A 100 2.08 14.02 -3.86
CA ASP A 100 2.33 14.56 -5.20
C ASP A 100 2.27 13.49 -6.32
N GLY A 101 1.41 12.49 -6.15
CA GLY A 101 1.27 11.35 -7.07
C GLY A 101 2.39 10.31 -6.99
N THR A 102 3.33 10.47 -6.05
CA THR A 102 4.44 9.52 -5.83
C THR A 102 4.17 8.69 -4.58
N ARG A 103 4.43 7.37 -4.68
CA ARG A 103 4.34 6.45 -3.53
C ARG A 103 5.64 6.42 -2.74
N HIS A 104 5.52 6.44 -1.43
CA HIS A 104 6.61 6.35 -0.47
C HIS A 104 6.30 5.26 0.54
N TYR A 105 7.27 4.40 0.84
CA TYR A 105 7.10 3.24 1.71
C TYR A 105 7.99 3.39 2.94
N ALA A 106 7.44 3.10 4.11
CA ALA A 106 8.15 3.16 5.38
C ALA A 106 7.99 1.85 6.16
N HIS A 107 9.11 1.17 6.38
CA HIS A 107 9.16 -0.14 7.03
C HIS A 107 9.59 -0.04 8.49
N SER A 108 10.51 0.88 8.81
CA SER A 108 11.00 1.11 10.17
C SER A 108 10.30 2.28 10.85
N ALA A 109 10.45 2.40 12.17
CA ALA A 109 9.96 3.55 12.91
C ALA A 109 10.60 4.88 12.46
N GLU A 110 11.88 4.86 12.08
CA GLU A 110 12.60 6.02 11.56
C GLU A 110 12.04 6.45 10.20
N ASP A 111 11.82 5.49 9.28
CA ASP A 111 11.20 5.77 7.99
C ASP A 111 9.79 6.33 8.15
N LYS A 112 9.03 5.81 9.13
CA LYS A 112 7.66 6.27 9.41
C LYS A 112 7.66 7.72 9.91
N ALA A 113 8.59 8.08 10.79
CA ALA A 113 8.76 9.47 11.24
C ALA A 113 9.12 10.41 10.08
N ALA A 114 10.03 10.00 9.20
CA ALA A 114 10.36 10.76 7.99
C ALA A 114 9.18 10.88 7.02
N LEU A 115 8.35 9.83 6.91
CA LEU A 115 7.13 9.84 6.12
C LEU A 115 6.10 10.83 6.68
N VAL A 116 5.98 10.91 8.01
CA VAL A 116 5.12 11.90 8.69
C VAL A 116 5.60 13.33 8.39
N ASP A 117 6.90 13.58 8.42
CA ASP A 117 7.46 14.89 8.02
C ASP A 117 7.11 15.25 6.58
N LEU A 118 7.18 14.27 5.67
CA LEU A 118 6.86 14.47 4.26
C LEU A 118 5.39 14.83 4.04
N VAL A 119 4.45 14.12 4.67
CA VAL A 119 3.01 14.39 4.49
C VAL A 119 2.54 15.67 5.17
N LEU A 120 3.24 16.14 6.22
CA LEU A 120 2.96 17.42 6.86
C LEU A 120 3.46 18.61 6.03
N ARG A 121 4.51 18.41 5.24
CA ARG A 121 5.12 19.46 4.41
C ARG A 121 5.35 18.98 2.98
N PRO A 122 4.28 18.70 2.21
CA PRO A 122 4.40 18.29 0.83
C PRO A 122 5.01 19.43 -0.02
N ARG A 123 5.68 19.06 -1.11
CA ARG A 123 6.33 20.05 -1.98
C ARG A 123 5.33 20.86 -2.79
N LYS A 124 4.19 20.26 -3.13
CA LYS A 124 3.08 20.93 -3.79
C LYS A 124 1.84 20.91 -2.89
N PRO A 125 0.99 21.95 -2.93
CA PRO A 125 -0.31 21.90 -2.30
C PRO A 125 -1.15 20.76 -2.89
N GLY A 126 -1.85 20.04 -2.03
CA GLY A 126 -2.68 18.91 -2.43
C GLY A 126 -3.01 18.01 -1.25
N ALA A 127 -3.87 17.02 -1.51
CA ALA A 127 -4.10 15.96 -0.56
C ALA A 127 -3.00 14.91 -0.67
N ALA A 128 -2.47 14.49 0.47
CA ALA A 128 -1.73 13.25 0.60
C ALA A 128 -2.65 12.15 1.12
N HIS A 129 -2.31 10.90 0.81
CA HIS A 129 -3.03 9.72 1.29
C HIS A 129 -2.06 8.82 2.02
N LEU A 130 -2.46 8.27 3.15
CA LEU A 130 -1.65 7.40 3.98
C LEU A 130 -2.42 6.12 4.25
N TYR A 131 -1.74 5.02 4.06
CA TYR A 131 -2.24 3.66 4.23
C TYR A 131 -1.27 2.90 5.13
N VAL A 132 -1.77 1.99 5.95
CA VAL A 132 -0.94 1.14 6.81
C VAL A 132 -1.46 -0.27 6.72
N TRP A 133 -0.57 -1.20 6.39
CA TRP A 133 -0.96 -2.57 6.13
C TRP A 133 0.17 -3.55 6.46
N ASP A 134 -0.05 -4.85 6.22
CA ASP A 134 0.95 -5.90 6.37
C ASP A 134 2.03 -5.85 5.29
N ARG A 135 1.81 -5.10 4.20
CA ARG A 135 2.72 -4.96 3.05
C ARG A 135 2.60 -3.57 2.39
N PRO A 136 3.52 -3.18 1.51
CA PRO A 136 3.36 -1.97 0.69
C PRO A 136 2.05 -1.96 -0.10
N HIS A 137 1.33 -0.84 -0.12
CA HIS A 137 0.13 -0.68 -0.95
C HIS A 137 0.52 -0.10 -2.32
N GLU A 138 0.88 -1.00 -3.25
CA GLU A 138 1.41 -0.65 -4.57
C GLU A 138 0.31 -0.47 -5.62
N ASP A 139 -0.64 -1.41 -5.63
CA ASP A 139 -1.75 -1.47 -6.58
C ASP A 139 -3.04 -0.93 -5.93
N PRO A 140 -3.61 0.18 -6.42
CA PRO A 140 -4.88 0.71 -5.91
C PRO A 140 -6.09 -0.20 -6.19
N GLU A 141 -5.99 -1.13 -7.14
CA GLU A 141 -7.05 -2.08 -7.46
C GLU A 141 -6.95 -3.37 -6.61
N ALA A 142 -5.86 -3.54 -5.86
CA ALA A 142 -5.72 -4.66 -4.94
C ALA A 142 -6.69 -4.50 -3.76
N PRO A 143 -7.24 -5.62 -3.24
CA PRO A 143 -8.09 -5.56 -2.06
C PRO A 143 -7.32 -5.05 -0.85
N GLY A 144 -7.87 -4.02 -0.21
CA GLY A 144 -7.28 -3.37 0.94
C GLY A 144 -6.05 -2.50 0.61
N PRO A 145 -5.53 -1.77 1.61
CA PRO A 145 -6.07 -1.64 2.96
C PRO A 145 -7.39 -0.85 2.98
N TYR A 146 -8.33 -1.31 3.82
CA TYR A 146 -9.69 -0.76 3.89
C TYR A 146 -9.75 0.55 4.70
N GLU A 147 -8.71 0.83 5.47
CA GLU A 147 -8.50 2.09 6.17
C GLU A 147 -7.56 3.02 5.40
N GLN A 148 -8.00 4.27 5.24
CA GLN A 148 -7.23 5.32 4.60
C GLN A 148 -7.29 6.58 5.43
N LEU A 149 -6.15 7.26 5.53
CA LEU A 149 -6.07 8.60 6.07
C LEU A 149 -5.68 9.59 4.97
N ARG A 150 -6.57 10.53 4.65
CA ARG A 150 -6.31 11.67 3.77
C ARG A 150 -5.82 12.84 4.61
N ILE A 151 -4.77 13.50 4.15
CA ILE A 151 -4.09 14.62 4.82
C ILE A 151 -4.14 15.83 3.90
N VAL A 152 -4.61 16.96 4.41
CA VAL A 152 -4.45 18.26 3.74
C VAL A 152 -3.84 19.23 4.73
N THR A 153 -2.72 19.84 4.36
CA THR A 153 -1.98 20.78 5.20
C THR A 153 -1.74 22.10 4.48
N ASP A 154 -1.66 23.16 5.27
CA ASP A 154 -1.11 24.45 4.90
C ASP A 154 0.19 24.65 5.71
N ALA A 155 1.33 24.61 5.01
CA ALA A 155 2.64 24.61 5.65
C ALA A 155 3.02 25.98 6.24
N ASP A 156 2.45 27.06 5.71
CA ASP A 156 2.73 28.44 6.15
C ASP A 156 2.05 28.75 7.49
N SER A 157 0.82 28.26 7.69
CA SER A 157 0.10 28.36 8.97
C SER A 157 0.36 27.20 9.93
N GLU A 158 1.17 26.22 9.53
CA GLU A 158 1.43 24.97 10.27
C GLU A 158 0.14 24.31 10.78
N ALA A 159 -0.87 24.26 9.91
CA ALA A 159 -2.18 23.74 10.21
C ALA A 159 -2.68 22.79 9.12
N GLY A 160 -3.65 21.94 9.44
CA GLY A 160 -4.13 20.92 8.53
C GLY A 160 -5.37 20.22 9.05
N ALA A 161 -5.95 19.34 8.23
CA ALA A 161 -7.07 18.49 8.62
C ALA A 161 -6.86 17.09 8.09
N LEU A 162 -7.38 16.10 8.84
CA LEU A 162 -7.36 14.71 8.42
C LEU A 162 -8.77 14.25 8.09
N ASN A 163 -8.87 13.35 7.13
CA ASN A 163 -10.06 12.57 6.86
C ASN A 163 -9.72 11.09 6.93
N PHE A 164 -10.32 10.38 7.88
CA PHE A 164 -10.19 8.94 7.98
C PHE A 164 -11.39 8.30 7.30
N THR A 165 -11.14 7.33 6.43
CA THR A 165 -12.15 6.55 5.74
C THR A 165 -11.90 5.08 6.01
N GLN A 166 -12.98 4.34 6.25
CA GLN A 166 -12.97 2.90 6.46
C GLN A 166 -14.04 2.28 5.57
N GLU A 167 -13.66 1.24 4.83
CA GLU A 167 -14.58 0.35 4.12
C GLU A 167 -14.88 -0.87 5.01
N THR A 168 -16.16 -1.22 5.15
CA THR A 168 -16.59 -2.43 5.87
C THR A 168 -16.50 -3.67 4.97
N GLU A 169 -16.62 -4.87 5.55
CA GLU A 169 -16.66 -6.12 4.77
C GLU A 169 -17.83 -6.17 3.76
N ASP A 170 -18.91 -5.43 4.03
CA ASP A 170 -20.06 -5.29 3.13
C ASP A 170 -19.87 -4.21 2.05
N GLY A 171 -18.70 -3.56 2.02
CA GLY A 171 -18.36 -2.48 1.08
C GLY A 171 -18.96 -1.11 1.46
N GLU A 172 -19.45 -0.94 2.70
CA GLU A 172 -19.95 0.34 3.16
C GLU A 172 -18.79 1.27 3.55
N LEU A 173 -18.80 2.49 3.03
CA LEU A 173 -17.79 3.50 3.33
C LEU A 173 -18.24 4.41 4.47
N HIS A 174 -17.49 4.40 5.56
CA HIS A 174 -17.63 5.37 6.65
C HIS A 174 -16.47 6.35 6.64
N SER A 175 -16.77 7.61 6.95
CA SER A 175 -15.76 8.67 6.90
C SER A 175 -15.93 9.68 8.03
N TRP A 176 -14.80 10.18 8.53
CA TRP A 176 -14.71 11.14 9.63
C TRP A 176 -13.69 12.22 9.31
N HIS A 177 -13.94 13.43 9.78
CA HIS A 177 -12.95 14.50 9.83
C HIS A 177 -12.41 14.62 11.25
N THR A 178 -11.19 15.13 11.38
CA THR A 178 -10.70 15.60 12.68
C THR A 178 -11.66 16.62 13.29
N LEU A 179 -11.63 16.74 14.61
CA LEU A 179 -12.36 17.72 15.38
C LEU A 179 -11.41 18.34 16.40
N SER A 180 -11.17 19.64 16.27
CA SER A 180 -10.35 20.43 17.17
C SER A 180 -11.10 20.66 18.49
N ALA A 181 -10.46 20.31 19.60
CA ALA A 181 -10.95 20.67 20.94
C ALA A 181 -10.77 22.16 21.24
N GLU A 182 -9.72 22.76 20.66
CA GLU A 182 -9.37 24.19 20.81
C GLU A 182 -9.21 24.80 19.40
N PRO A 183 -10.31 25.23 18.76
CA PRO A 183 -10.26 25.73 17.41
C PRO A 183 -9.30 26.92 17.26
N LEU A 184 -8.52 26.92 16.18
CA LEU A 184 -7.69 28.06 15.81
C LEU A 184 -8.56 29.32 15.64
N ALA A 185 -8.04 30.48 16.02
CA ALA A 185 -8.76 31.75 15.87
C ALA A 185 -9.05 32.08 14.40
N ASP A 186 -8.08 31.82 13.52
CA ASP A 186 -8.22 32.00 12.07
C ASP A 186 -7.60 30.83 11.28
N PRO A 187 -8.27 29.66 11.22
CA PRO A 187 -7.78 28.51 10.48
C PRO A 187 -7.77 28.76 8.97
N PRO A 188 -6.75 28.25 8.25
CA PRO A 188 -6.73 28.28 6.79
C PRO A 188 -7.94 27.55 6.21
N SER A 189 -8.34 27.97 5.01
CA SER A 189 -9.38 27.27 4.25
C SER A 189 -8.76 26.12 3.47
N LEU A 190 -8.98 24.89 3.95
CA LEU A 190 -8.42 23.68 3.34
C LEU A 190 -9.42 23.04 2.37
N ALA A 191 -9.03 22.90 1.10
CA ALA A 191 -9.81 22.18 0.10
C ALA A 191 -9.70 20.67 0.33
N PHE A 192 -10.82 19.95 0.23
CA PHE A 192 -10.84 18.51 0.43
C PHE A 192 -10.13 17.75 -0.71
N ASP A 193 -10.34 18.21 -1.94
CA ASP A 193 -9.68 17.70 -3.14
C ASP A 193 -9.29 18.84 -4.07
N ALA A 194 -8.21 18.66 -4.82
CA ALA A 194 -7.75 19.62 -5.82
C ALA A 194 -8.83 19.80 -6.91
N GLY A 195 -9.36 21.02 -7.04
CA GLY A 195 -10.40 21.33 -8.01
C GLY A 195 -11.84 21.12 -7.53
N SER A 196 -12.05 20.64 -6.31
CA SER A 196 -13.38 20.60 -5.68
C SER A 196 -13.69 21.90 -4.93
N ALA A 197 -14.98 22.28 -4.90
CA ALA A 197 -15.45 23.35 -4.02
C ALA A 197 -15.59 22.88 -2.55
N LEU A 198 -15.48 21.57 -2.31
CA LEU A 198 -15.58 20.99 -0.97
C LEU A 198 -14.38 21.40 -0.12
N LYS A 199 -14.68 21.83 1.10
CA LYS A 199 -13.71 22.28 2.08
C LYS A 199 -13.89 21.52 3.38
N PHE A 200 -12.80 21.35 4.12
CA PHE A 200 -12.91 20.89 5.49
C PHE A 200 -13.67 21.93 6.34
N PRO A 201 -14.55 21.49 7.24
CA PRO A 201 -15.11 22.37 8.26
C PRO A 201 -14.00 23.04 9.06
N ARG A 202 -14.15 24.32 9.42
CA ARG A 202 -13.17 25.06 10.24
C ARG A 202 -12.86 24.34 11.56
N SER A 203 -13.85 23.66 12.14
CA SER A 203 -13.68 22.84 13.35
C SER A 203 -12.77 21.63 13.17
N SER A 204 -12.44 21.24 11.94
CA SER A 204 -11.57 20.10 11.66
C SER A 204 -10.09 20.46 11.60
N VAL A 205 -9.77 21.74 11.57
CA VAL A 205 -8.40 22.21 11.39
C VAL A 205 -7.64 22.15 12.71
N LEU A 206 -6.54 21.42 12.71
CA LEU A 206 -5.63 21.17 13.82
C LEU A 206 -4.26 21.78 13.54
N GLY A 207 -3.48 22.02 14.58
CA GLY A 207 -2.07 22.41 14.44
C GLY A 207 -1.17 21.22 14.13
N PHE A 208 0.00 21.46 13.53
CA PHE A 208 0.98 20.42 13.18
C PHE A 208 1.39 19.52 14.34
N ARG A 209 1.37 20.03 15.58
CA ARG A 209 1.66 19.21 16.76
C ARG A 209 0.64 18.08 16.94
N GLU A 210 -0.65 18.39 16.83
CA GLU A 210 -1.73 17.40 16.97
C GLU A 210 -1.74 16.47 15.76
N LEU A 211 -1.62 17.02 14.55
CA LEU A 211 -1.55 16.24 13.32
C LEU A 211 -0.41 15.23 13.36
N ARG A 212 0.78 15.65 13.79
CA ARG A 212 1.93 14.74 13.98
C ARG A 212 1.60 13.61 14.93
N ALA A 213 1.04 13.91 16.10
CA ALA A 213 0.68 12.88 17.08
C ALA A 213 -0.31 11.85 16.48
N GLY A 214 -1.31 12.32 15.73
CA GLY A 214 -2.26 11.44 15.05
C GLY A 214 -1.63 10.62 13.92
N LEU A 215 -0.74 11.22 13.12
CA LEU A 215 -0.06 10.53 12.03
C LEU A 215 0.95 9.49 12.56
N ASP A 216 1.68 9.82 13.63
CA ASP A 216 2.57 8.88 14.32
C ASP A 216 1.78 7.69 14.89
N GLU A 217 0.59 7.95 15.46
CA GLU A 217 -0.31 6.89 15.91
C GLU A 217 -0.80 6.03 14.75
N PHE A 218 -1.28 6.66 13.67
CA PHE A 218 -1.78 5.96 12.49
C PHE A 218 -0.70 5.09 11.85
N THR A 219 0.51 5.60 11.61
CA THR A 219 1.61 4.81 11.02
C THR A 219 2.03 3.61 11.86
N ARG A 220 1.72 3.61 13.16
CA ARG A 220 1.94 2.48 14.07
C ARG A 220 0.80 1.48 14.05
N THR A 221 -0.45 1.93 14.06
CA THR A 221 -1.62 1.06 14.28
C THR A 221 -2.43 0.73 13.02
N GLY A 222 -2.41 1.62 12.03
CA GLY A 222 -3.31 1.61 10.87
C GLY A 222 -4.78 1.89 11.22
N GLN A 223 -5.07 2.18 12.48
CA GLN A 223 -6.42 2.44 12.98
C GLN A 223 -6.64 3.93 13.14
N ARG A 224 -7.91 4.37 13.13
CA ARG A 224 -8.27 5.77 13.36
C ARG A 224 -7.64 6.28 14.66
N PRO A 225 -6.75 7.29 14.62
CA PRO A 225 -6.01 7.77 15.80
C PRO A 225 -6.92 8.15 16.96
N GLU A 226 -6.69 7.55 18.13
CA GLU A 226 -7.46 7.82 19.35
C GLU A 226 -7.03 9.12 20.03
N CYS A 227 -5.80 9.60 19.79
CA CYS A 227 -5.32 10.86 20.34
C CYS A 227 -5.99 12.11 19.74
N LEU A 228 -6.80 11.95 18.69
CA LEU A 228 -7.51 13.02 18.01
C LEU A 228 -9.01 12.97 18.26
N GLY A 229 -9.65 14.15 18.27
CA GLY A 229 -11.10 14.24 18.15
C GLY A 229 -11.55 13.92 16.73
N TRP A 230 -12.73 13.31 16.59
CA TRP A 230 -13.34 12.98 15.30
C TRP A 230 -14.81 13.38 15.24
N GLN A 231 -15.24 13.85 14.08
CA GLN A 231 -16.63 14.10 13.73
C GLN A 231 -16.98 13.38 12.44
N GLN A 232 -18.22 12.91 12.31
CA GLN A 232 -18.66 12.24 11.09
C GLN A 232 -18.56 13.19 9.90
N ALA A 233 -17.96 12.73 8.79
CA ALA A 233 -17.86 13.51 7.58
C ALA A 233 -19.28 13.71 7.00
N ARG A 234 -19.70 14.97 6.90
CA ARG A 234 -20.97 15.34 6.27
C ARG A 234 -20.66 15.96 4.92
N TRP A 235 -21.12 15.32 3.87
CA TRP A 235 -20.97 15.80 2.51
C TRP A 235 -22.20 16.61 2.13
N GLY A 236 -22.05 17.93 2.09
CA GLY A 236 -23.11 18.86 1.72
C GLY A 236 -23.82 19.46 2.91
N GLU A 237 -23.28 20.57 3.41
CA GLU A 237 -24.08 21.77 3.66
C GLU A 237 -23.16 22.99 3.43
N PRO A 238 -23.67 24.05 2.78
CA PRO A 238 -22.88 25.24 2.41
C PRO A 238 -22.38 26.05 3.61
#